data_AF-A0A8J6PSS0-F1
#
_entry.id   AF-A0A8J6PSS0-F1
#
_cell.length_a   1.000
_cell.length_b   1.000
_cell.length_c   1.000
_cell.angle_alpha   90.00
_cell.angle_beta   90.00
_cell.angle_gamma   90.00
#
_symmetry.space_group_name_H-M   'P 1'
#
loop_
_entity.id
_entity.type
_entity.pdbx_description
1 polymer ?
#
loop_
_entity_poly.entity_id
_entity_poly.type
_entity_poly.pdbx_seq_one_letter_code
_entity_poly.pdbx_strand_id
1 'polypeptide(L)' 'MNSRPDVRDRLRVALRSAMKERDRVAVAALRSTLGVIDDAEAVDIGGGPTAGAIEESAVGLGAAEVAR' A
#
# COMPACT_ATOMS: atom_id res chain seq x y z
N MET A 1 -25.47 14.24 0.63
CA MET A 1 -24.84 12.97 1.07
C MET A 1 -23.40 13.27 1.46
N ASN A 2 -23.11 13.21 2.77
CA ASN A 2 -21.83 13.36 3.50
C ASN A 2 -20.69 14.24 2.93
N SER A 3 -20.68 15.51 3.37
CA SER A 3 -19.60 16.51 3.15
C SER A 3 -18.42 16.40 4.13
N ARG A 4 -17.97 15.19 4.46
CA ARG A 4 -16.69 14.97 5.18
C ARG A 4 -15.71 14.32 4.20
N PRO A 5 -14.43 14.76 4.14
CA PRO A 5 -13.45 14.11 3.29
C PRO A 5 -13.38 12.63 3.68
N ASP A 6 -13.47 11.76 2.68
CA ASP A 6 -13.44 10.32 2.86
C ASP A 6 -12.17 9.91 3.62
N VAL A 7 -12.28 8.90 4.48
CA VAL A 7 -11.18 8.47 5.35
C VAL A 7 -9.97 8.03 4.51
N ARG A 8 -10.23 7.40 3.35
CA ARG A 8 -9.19 6.99 2.39
C ARG A 8 -8.46 8.20 1.82
N ASP A 9 -9.19 9.26 1.46
CA ASP A 9 -8.58 10.49 0.95
C ASP A 9 -7.69 11.16 1.99
N ARG A 10 -8.12 11.17 3.25
CA ARG A 10 -7.31 11.69 4.36
C ARG A 10 -6.03 10.88 4.55
N LEU A 11 -6.11 9.55 4.50
CA LEU A 11 -4.94 8.67 4.59
C LEU A 11 -3.97 8.89 3.42
N ARG A 12 -4.49 9.05 2.19
CA ARG A 12 -3.66 9.36 1.00
C ARG A 12 -3.00 10.73 1.06
N VAL A 13 -3.68 11.73 1.62
CA VAL A 13 -3.07 13.05 1.88
C VAL A 13 -1.95 12.93 2.91
N ALA A 14 -2.20 12.27 4.04
CA ALA A 14 -1.20 12.06 5.08
C ALA A 14 0.02 11.29 4.56
N LEU A 15 -0.18 10.29 3.70
CA LEU A 15 0.90 9.51 3.10
C LEU A 15 1.80 10.38 2.23
N ARG A 16 1.23 11.27 1.40
CA ARG A 16 2.01 12.21 0.58
C ARG A 16 2.83 13.16 1.44
N SER A 17 2.27 13.65 2.54
CA SER A 17 3.00 14.51 3.50
C SER A 17 4.15 13.74 4.16
N ALA A 18 3.91 12.54 4.68
CA ALA A 18 4.93 11.70 5.31
C ALA A 18 6.08 11.36 4.34
N MET A 19 5.77 11.09 3.06
CA MET A 19 6.79 10.88 2.03
C MET A 19 7.65 12.13 1.80
N LYS A 20 7.03 13.32 1.79
CA LYS A 20 7.75 14.61 1.62
C LYS A 20 8.67 14.90 2.81
N GLU A 21 8.22 14.57 4.01
CA GLU A 21 8.97 14.71 5.26
C GLU A 21 10.02 13.60 5.45
N ARG A 22 10.02 12.58 4.58
CA ARG A 22 10.87 11.38 4.66
C ARG A 22 10.67 10.59 5.96
N ASP A 23 9.49 10.67 6.55
CA ASP A 23 9.12 9.86 7.72
C ASP A 23 8.82 8.43 7.27
N ARG A 24 9.82 7.57 7.37
CA ARG A 24 9.73 6.16 6.95
C ARG A 24 8.73 5.37 7.79
N VAL A 25 8.59 5.69 9.07
CA VAL A 25 7.70 4.97 10.00
C VAL A 25 6.25 5.28 9.64
N ALA A 26 5.92 6.57 9.49
CA ALA A 26 4.58 6.98 9.08
C ALA A 26 4.23 6.43 7.69
N VAL A 27 5.16 6.45 6.73
CA VAL A 27 4.93 5.89 5.39
C VAL A 27 4.57 4.40 5.45
N ALA A 28 5.31 3.61 6.24
CA ALA A 28 5.05 2.18 6.38
C ALA A 28 3.67 1.92 7.01
N ALA A 29 3.35 2.62 8.11
CA ALA A 29 2.07 2.49 8.79
C ALA A 29 0.90 2.88 7.88
N LEU A 30 0.99 4.02 7.18
CA LEU A 30 -0.09 4.51 6.32
C LEU A 30 -0.35 3.59 5.12
N ARG A 31 0.70 3.02 4.51
CA ARG A 31 0.55 2.04 3.43
C ARG A 31 -0.08 0.74 3.93
N SER A 32 0.35 0.24 5.08
CA SER A 32 -0.23 -0.96 5.69
C SER A 32 -1.71 -0.77 5.98
N THR A 33 -2.09 0.37 6.56
CA THR A 33 -3.49 0.66 6.88
C THR A 33 -4.35 0.76 5.62
N LEU A 34 -3.86 1.40 4.56
CA LEU A 34 -4.57 1.44 3.28
C LEU A 34 -4.78 0.04 2.69
N GLY A 35 -3.74 -0.81 2.73
CA GLY A 35 -3.85 -2.20 2.29
C GLY A 35 -4.91 -2.99 3.06
N VAL A 36 -4.91 -2.91 4.40
CA VAL A 36 -5.93 -3.60 5.22
C VAL A 36 -7.35 -3.13 4.90
N ILE A 37 -7.54 -1.84 4.60
CA ILE A 37 -8.84 -1.29 4.23
C ILE A 37 -9.26 -1.79 2.84
N ASP A 38 -8.33 -1.87 1.88
CA ASP A 38 -8.60 -2.45 0.55
C ASP A 38 -8.89 -3.96 0.63
N ASP A 39 -8.14 -4.71 1.46
CA ASP A 39 -8.36 -6.14 1.71
C ASP A 39 -9.72 -6.39 2.38
N ALA A 40 -10.14 -5.52 3.30
CA ALA A 40 -11.44 -5.64 3.99
C ALA A 40 -12.63 -5.28 3.09
N GLU A 41 -12.43 -4.43 2.10
CA GLU A 41 -13.45 -4.09 1.09
C GLU A 41 -13.48 -5.08 -0.08
N ALA A 42 -12.45 -5.93 -0.20
CA ALA A 42 -12.43 -6.97 -1.21
C ALA A 42 -13.58 -7.96 -0.96
N VAL A 43 -14.38 -8.18 -2.01
CA VAL A 43 -15.37 -9.26 -2.02
C VAL A 43 -14.63 -10.57 -2.25
N ASP A 44 -14.86 -11.56 -1.39
CA ASP A 44 -14.26 -12.90 -1.54
C ASP A 44 -14.74 -13.54 -2.86
N ILE A 45 -13.86 -13.56 -3.86
CA ILE A 45 -14.08 -14.25 -5.12
C ILE A 45 -13.57 -15.67 -4.91
N GLY A 46 -14.40 -16.49 -4.25
CA GLY A 46 -14.01 -17.83 -3.80
C GLY A 46 -13.18 -18.61 -4.82
N GLY A 47 -11.97 -19.02 -4.43
CA GLY A 47 -11.15 -20.00 -5.14
C GLY A 47 -10.22 -19.47 -6.24
N GLY A 48 -9.98 -18.16 -6.34
CA GLY A 48 -8.89 -17.64 -7.21
C GLY A 48 -7.51 -18.06 -6.70
N PRO A 49 -6.52 -18.31 -7.58
CA PRO A 49 -5.18 -18.71 -7.15
C PRO A 49 -4.61 -17.67 -6.18
N THR A 50 -4.31 -18.10 -4.95
CA THR A 50 -3.45 -17.34 -4.04
C THR A 50 -2.18 -17.03 -4.80
N ALA A 51 -1.76 -15.76 -4.80
CA ALA A 51 -0.56 -15.32 -5.51
C ALA A 51 0.55 -16.36 -5.32
N GLY A 52 0.97 -16.98 -6.43
CA GLY A 52 1.89 -18.10 -6.44
C GLY A 52 3.16 -17.76 -5.66
N ALA A 53 3.78 -18.79 -5.10
CA ALA A 53 4.98 -18.66 -4.28
C ALA A 53 5.99 -17.70 -4.91
N ILE A 54 6.52 -16.78 -4.10
CA ILE A 54 7.51 -15.77 -4.51
C ILE A 54 8.69 -16.41 -5.28
N GLU A 55 8.97 -17.69 -5.02
CA GLU A 55 9.96 -18.53 -5.69
C GLU A 55 9.82 -18.60 -7.23
N GLU A 56 8.64 -18.30 -7.81
CA GLU A 56 8.42 -18.30 -9.27
C GLU A 56 8.51 -16.89 -9.90
N SER A 57 8.65 -15.85 -9.08
CA SER A 57 8.79 -14.47 -9.59
C SER A 57 10.19 -14.26 -10.15
N ALA A 58 10.31 -14.23 -11.49
CA ALA A 58 11.54 -13.83 -12.18
C ALA A 58 12.03 -12.47 -11.62
N VAL A 59 13.21 -12.50 -11.00
CA VAL A 59 13.83 -11.34 -10.36
C VAL A 59 14.20 -10.30 -11.42
N GLY A 60 13.54 -9.15 -11.42
CA GLY A 60 13.90 -7.96 -12.22
C GLY A 60 12.79 -6.92 -12.21
N LEU A 61 12.96 -5.74 -11.58
CA LEU A 61 13.79 -4.64 -12.07
C LEU A 61 14.32 -3.78 -10.89
N GLY A 62 15.63 -3.52 -10.90
CA GLY A 62 16.31 -2.67 -9.93
C GLY A 62 15.97 -1.18 -10.05
N ALA A 63 15.34 -0.62 -9.02
CA ALA A 63 15.13 0.83 -8.90
C ALA A 63 15.42 1.38 -7.48
N ALA A 64 16.24 0.69 -6.68
CA ALA A 64 16.62 1.18 -5.34
C ALA A 64 18.04 0.82 -4.84
N GLU A 65 18.92 0.21 -5.65
CA GLU A 65 20.32 0.02 -5.26
C GLU A 65 21.13 1.27 -5.65
N VAL A 66 21.10 2.30 -4.80
CA VAL A 66 22.11 3.35 -4.82
C VAL A 66 23.39 2.71 -4.26
N ALA A 67 24.43 2.57 -5.08
CA ALA A 67 25.75 2.21 -4.61
C ALA A 67 26.22 3.25 -3.58
N ARG A 68 26.59 2.80 -2.38
CA ARG A 68 27.42 3.57 -1.45
C ARG A 68 28.88 3.44 -1.86
#